data_AF-A0A9D7F7P0-F1
#
_entry.id   AF-A0A9D7F7P0-F1
#
_cell.length_a   1.000
_cell.length_b   1.000
_cell.length_c   1.000
_cell.angle_alpha   90.00
_cell.angle_beta   90.00
_cell.angle_gamma   90.00
#
_symmetry.space_group_name_H-M   'P 1'
#
loop_
_entity.id
_entity.type
_entity.pdbx_description
1 polymer ?
#
loop_
_entity_poly.entity_id
_entity_poly.type
_entity_poly.pdbx_seq_one_letter_code
_entity_poly.pdbx_strand_id
1 'polypeptide(L)'
;MSTIALQSDNFARAYSASTLAAGNPANWDTYWSTDIDPLPAALPGTCENRVCALPVDAVGNTVTYTIQRLCQTAGDPALLPTGCASRSQLASQSGGSLGSGNPQMTQVPQYYYRVTSRIAGPRNTVSYIQTIVAR
;
A
#
# COMPACT_ATOMS: atom_id res chain seq x y z
N MET A 1 20.65 -4.37 7.83
CA MET A 1 19.30 -4.19 7.26
C MET A 1 18.75 -2.89 7.81
N SER A 2 18.66 -1.82 6.99
CA SER A 2 18.07 -0.57 7.46
C SER A 2 16.56 -0.78 7.68
N THR A 3 16.08 -0.52 8.89
CA THR A 3 14.66 -0.54 9.23
C THR A 3 13.94 0.54 8.44
N ILE A 4 13.03 0.13 7.55
CA ILE A 4 12.20 1.06 6.77
C ILE A 4 11.13 1.60 7.71
N ALA A 5 11.14 2.92 7.98
CA ALA A 5 10.05 3.57 8.69
C ALA A 5 8.80 3.61 7.79
N LEU A 6 7.73 2.94 8.21
CA LEU A 6 6.45 2.89 7.50
C LEU A 6 5.42 3.88 8.10
N GLN A 7 5.80 4.67 9.11
CA GLN A 7 4.88 5.61 9.75
C GLN A 7 4.64 6.86 8.89
N SER A 8 5.61 7.24 8.06
CA SER A 8 5.51 8.37 7.13
C SER A 8 5.53 7.90 5.68
N ASP A 9 5.09 8.76 4.78
CA ASP A 9 5.21 8.55 3.34
C ASP A 9 6.69 8.32 2.94
N ASN A 10 6.91 7.43 1.99
CA ASN A 10 8.21 7.15 1.41
C ASN A 10 8.09 6.98 -0.11
N PHE A 11 8.06 8.12 -0.77
CA PHE A 11 7.87 8.25 -2.21
C PHE A 11 9.01 7.71 -3.06
N ALA A 12 10.23 7.67 -2.52
CA ALA A 12 11.34 6.96 -3.15
C ALA A 12 11.09 5.43 -3.27
N ARG A 13 10.01 4.92 -2.65
CA ARG A 13 9.55 3.53 -2.73
C ARG A 13 8.07 3.42 -3.13
N ALA A 14 7.51 4.49 -3.71
CA ALA A 14 6.08 4.60 -4.04
C ALA A 14 5.15 4.28 -2.87
N TYR A 15 5.60 4.51 -1.63
CA TYR A 15 4.86 4.18 -0.44
C TYR A 15 4.16 5.41 0.13
N SER A 16 2.86 5.30 0.37
CA SER A 16 2.05 6.24 1.15
C SER A 16 1.56 5.57 2.44
N ALA A 17 1.78 6.23 3.58
CA ALA A 17 1.42 5.74 4.90
C ALA A 17 -0.08 5.83 5.22
N SER A 18 -0.84 6.53 4.38
CA SER A 18 -2.28 6.71 4.50
C SER A 18 -2.99 6.66 3.15
N THR A 19 -4.30 6.53 3.24
CA THR A 19 -5.23 6.71 2.13
C THR A 19 -5.34 8.20 1.83
N LEU A 20 -5.30 8.54 0.54
CA LEU A 20 -5.59 9.90 0.11
C LEU A 20 -7.04 10.25 0.45
N ALA A 21 -7.28 11.52 0.81
CA ALA A 21 -8.57 12.00 1.30
C ALA A 21 -9.74 11.80 0.31
N ALA A 22 -9.46 11.59 -0.98
CA ALA A 22 -10.46 11.41 -2.03
C ALA A 22 -11.29 10.12 -1.92
N GLY A 23 -10.96 9.19 -1.01
CA GLY A 23 -11.75 7.97 -0.80
C GLY A 23 -11.63 6.97 -1.97
N ASN A 24 -12.69 6.20 -2.23
CA ASN A 24 -12.74 5.26 -3.35
C ASN A 24 -13.20 6.03 -4.61
N PRO A 25 -12.36 6.16 -5.65
CA PRO A 25 -12.67 7.05 -6.76
C PRO A 25 -13.77 6.46 -7.65
N ALA A 26 -14.67 7.31 -8.16
CA ALA A 26 -15.65 6.91 -9.16
C ALA A 26 -15.00 6.56 -10.51
N ASN A 27 -13.82 7.13 -10.79
CA ASN A 27 -13.02 6.86 -11.98
C ASN A 27 -11.55 6.74 -11.59
N TRP A 28 -10.97 5.56 -11.82
CA TRP A 28 -9.57 5.27 -11.48
C TRP A 28 -8.56 6.06 -12.30
N ASP A 29 -8.87 6.39 -13.56
CA ASP A 29 -7.92 7.10 -14.42
C ASP A 29 -7.83 8.57 -14.06
N THR A 30 -8.96 9.21 -13.74
CA THR A 30 -8.97 10.57 -13.16
C THR A 30 -8.20 10.59 -11.85
N TYR A 31 -8.54 9.71 -10.90
CA TYR A 31 -7.85 9.64 -9.61
C TYR A 31 -6.35 9.40 -9.74
N TRP A 32 -5.94 8.52 -10.66
CA TRP A 32 -4.53 8.27 -10.90
C TRP A 32 -3.82 9.53 -11.40
N SER A 33 -4.39 10.20 -12.39
CA SER A 33 -3.80 11.39 -13.03
C SER A 33 -3.96 12.69 -12.23
N THR A 34 -4.79 12.73 -11.18
CA THR A 34 -4.96 13.93 -10.35
C THR A 34 -4.30 13.81 -8.98
N ASP A 35 -4.38 12.63 -8.35
CA ASP A 35 -4.02 12.46 -6.94
C ASP A 35 -2.75 11.60 -6.75
N ILE A 36 -2.55 10.60 -7.61
CA ILE A 36 -1.43 9.65 -7.47
C ILE A 36 -0.20 10.14 -8.23
N ASP A 37 -0.36 10.49 -9.51
CA ASP A 37 0.74 10.89 -10.39
C ASP A 37 0.31 12.03 -11.32
N PRO A 38 0.13 13.25 -10.78
CA PRO A 38 -0.33 14.41 -11.55
C PRO A 38 0.70 14.96 -12.54
N LEU A 39 1.98 14.66 -12.31
CA LEU A 39 3.09 15.09 -13.15
C LEU A 39 3.94 13.85 -13.46
N PRO A 40 3.49 13.00 -14.41
CA PRO A 40 4.16 11.75 -14.71
C PRO A 40 5.58 12.01 -15.21
N ALA A 41 6.54 11.86 -14.29
CA ALA A 41 7.97 12.11 -14.52
C ALA A 41 8.83 10.87 -14.28
N ALA A 42 8.25 9.80 -13.73
CA ALA A 42 8.95 8.57 -13.45
C ALA A 42 9.45 7.92 -14.75
N LEU A 43 10.78 7.86 -14.90
CA LEU A 43 11.42 7.09 -15.96
C LEU A 43 11.33 5.59 -15.64
N PRO A 44 11.33 4.70 -16.65
CA PRO A 44 11.33 3.25 -16.41
C PRO A 44 12.44 2.82 -15.45
N GLY A 45 12.06 2.14 -14.36
CA GLY A 45 12.97 1.69 -13.31
C GLY A 45 13.19 2.69 -12.15
N THR A 46 12.49 3.82 -12.14
CA THR A 46 12.63 4.87 -11.11
C THR A 46 11.32 5.09 -10.35
N CYS A 47 11.44 5.77 -9.19
CA CYS A 47 10.30 6.18 -8.39
C CYS A 47 10.30 7.69 -8.26
N GLU A 48 9.14 8.31 -8.52
CA GLU A 48 8.94 9.75 -8.51
C GLU A 48 7.49 10.03 -8.07
N ASN A 49 7.25 11.18 -7.44
CA ASN A 49 5.94 11.51 -6.84
C ASN A 49 5.46 10.42 -5.87
N ARG A 50 4.42 9.64 -6.20
CA ARG A 50 3.90 8.54 -5.37
C ARG A 50 3.96 7.19 -6.07
N VAL A 51 4.67 7.12 -7.20
CA VAL A 51 4.69 5.94 -8.07
C VAL A 51 6.10 5.48 -8.36
N CYS A 52 6.25 4.20 -8.66
CA CYS A 52 7.43 3.64 -9.30
C CYS A 52 7.04 3.11 -10.67
N ALA A 53 7.83 3.43 -11.68
CA ALA A 53 7.73 2.85 -13.00
C ALA A 53 8.64 1.64 -13.10
N LEU A 54 8.12 0.53 -13.63
CA LEU A 54 8.92 -0.63 -13.99
C LEU A 54 9.54 -0.44 -15.40
N PRO A 55 10.60 -1.19 -15.73
CA PRO A 55 11.05 -1.30 -17.12
C PRO A 55 9.90 -1.71 -18.04
N VAL A 56 9.90 -1.16 -19.25
CA VAL A 56 8.94 -1.55 -20.29
C VAL A 56 9.13 -3.04 -20.59
N ASP A 57 8.03 -3.78 -20.66
CA ASP A 57 8.12 -5.21 -20.97
C ASP A 57 8.41 -5.46 -22.46
N ALA A 58 8.66 -6.72 -22.81
CA ALA A 58 8.99 -7.11 -24.18
C ALA A 58 7.87 -6.84 -25.21
N VAL A 59 6.63 -6.60 -24.73
CA VAL A 59 5.45 -6.38 -25.57
C VAL A 59 5.06 -4.89 -25.59
N GLY A 60 5.82 -4.03 -24.91
CA GLY A 60 5.61 -2.58 -24.89
C GLY A 60 4.64 -2.10 -23.82
N ASN A 61 4.29 -2.92 -22.82
CA ASN A 61 3.49 -2.45 -21.70
C ASN A 61 4.35 -1.62 -20.73
N THR A 62 3.77 -0.51 -20.29
CA THR A 62 4.33 0.33 -19.24
C THR A 62 3.56 0.08 -17.96
N VAL A 63 4.27 -0.28 -16.90
CA VAL A 63 3.69 -0.58 -15.60
C VAL A 63 4.16 0.44 -14.59
N THR A 64 3.22 1.11 -13.95
CA THR A 64 3.45 2.00 -12.82
C THR A 64 2.66 1.50 -11.63
N TYR A 65 3.21 1.60 -10.43
CA TYR A 65 2.52 1.14 -9.23
C TYR A 65 2.70 2.11 -8.07
N THR A 66 1.75 2.05 -7.15
CA THR A 66 1.80 2.73 -5.85
C THR A 66 1.41 1.77 -4.74
N ILE A 67 2.02 1.92 -3.58
CA ILE A 67 1.77 1.15 -2.37
C ILE A 67 1.16 2.08 -1.34
N GLN A 68 -0.03 1.73 -0.87
CA GLN A 68 -0.75 2.53 0.09
C GLN A 68 -1.03 1.68 1.33
N ARG A 69 -0.66 2.15 2.52
CA ARG A 69 -1.17 1.57 3.76
C ARG A 69 -2.60 2.07 3.98
N LEU A 70 -3.52 1.17 4.29
CA LEU A 70 -4.94 1.49 4.44
C LEU A 70 -5.25 2.17 5.79
N CYS A 71 -4.61 3.31 6.03
CA CYS A 71 -4.86 4.18 7.18
C CYS A 71 -5.61 5.44 6.75
N GLN A 72 -6.26 6.10 7.71
CA GLN A 72 -6.91 7.40 7.48
C GLN A 72 -5.87 8.52 7.43
N THR A 73 -4.88 8.50 8.32
CA THR A 73 -3.78 9.48 8.36
C THR A 73 -2.43 8.78 8.50
N ALA A 74 -1.34 9.49 8.18
CA ALA A 74 0.02 9.00 8.39
C ALA A 74 0.35 9.01 9.88
N GLY A 75 1.23 8.11 10.34
CA GLY A 75 1.60 7.99 11.74
C GLY A 75 1.76 6.54 12.21
N ASP A 76 1.83 6.39 13.53
CA ASP A 76 1.86 5.08 14.18
C ASP A 76 0.53 4.36 13.98
N PRO A 77 0.51 3.18 13.35
CA PRO A 77 -0.72 2.45 13.07
C PRO A 77 -1.38 1.85 14.33
N ALA A 78 -0.71 1.85 15.48
CA ALA A 78 -1.27 1.45 16.76
C ALA A 78 -1.96 2.60 17.52
N LEU A 79 -1.78 3.85 17.09
CA LEU A 79 -2.31 5.03 17.77
C LEU A 79 -3.51 5.64 17.03
N LEU A 80 -4.40 6.27 17.79
CA LEU A 80 -5.38 7.20 17.25
C LEU A 80 -4.70 8.56 17.02
N PRO A 81 -5.04 9.32 15.95
CA PRO A 81 -6.15 9.11 15.00
C PRO A 81 -5.75 8.40 13.68
N THR A 82 -4.66 7.61 13.64
CA THR A 82 -4.15 7.00 12.39
C THR A 82 -5.19 6.12 11.69
N GLY A 83 -5.98 5.37 12.47
CA GLY A 83 -7.19 4.68 11.98
C GLY A 83 -6.94 3.66 10.87
N CYS A 84 -6.03 2.72 11.09
CA CYS A 84 -5.62 1.75 10.07
C CYS A 84 -6.54 0.52 9.99
N ALA A 85 -6.90 0.13 8.77
CA ALA A 85 -7.50 -1.16 8.51
C ALA A 85 -6.52 -2.27 8.91
N SER A 86 -6.97 -3.12 9.83
CA SER A 86 -6.14 -4.16 10.41
C SER A 86 -6.97 -5.40 10.74
N ARG A 87 -6.26 -6.51 10.96
CA ARG A 87 -6.82 -7.73 11.54
C ARG A 87 -5.92 -8.18 12.66
N SER A 88 -6.51 -8.68 13.74
CA SER A 88 -5.77 -9.42 14.75
C SER A 88 -5.39 -10.80 14.22
N GLN A 89 -4.09 -11.09 14.13
CA GLN A 89 -3.61 -12.46 13.95
C GLN A 89 -3.20 -13.01 15.32
N LEU A 90 -3.59 -14.26 15.62
CA LEU A 90 -3.02 -14.95 16.78
C LEU A 90 -1.51 -15.08 16.56
N ALA A 91 -0.70 -14.67 17.53
CA ALA A 91 0.72 -14.99 17.49
C ALA A 91 0.87 -16.51 17.36
N SER A 92 1.72 -16.97 16.45
CA SER A 92 2.07 -18.39 16.37
C SER A 92 2.86 -18.74 17.64
N GLN A 93 2.15 -19.12 18.70
CA GLN A 93 2.74 -19.66 19.91
C GLN A 93 2.27 -21.10 20.03
N SER A 94 3.17 -22.07 19.85
CA SER A 94 2.88 -23.45 20.22
C SER A 94 2.91 -23.56 21.75
N GLY A 95 1.79 -23.88 22.39
CA GLY A 95 1.76 -24.22 23.83
C GLY A 95 1.05 -23.24 24.76
N GLY A 96 0.13 -22.40 24.27
CA GLY A 96 -0.72 -21.59 25.16
C GLY A 96 -1.62 -22.45 26.04
N SER A 97 -1.68 -22.18 27.35
CA SER A 97 -2.52 -22.94 28.28
C SER A 97 -3.98 -22.52 28.18
N LEU A 98 -4.89 -23.48 27.95
CA LEU A 98 -6.34 -23.27 27.84
C LEU A 98 -7.06 -23.21 29.19
N GLY A 99 -6.32 -23.29 30.30
CA GLY A 99 -6.87 -23.22 31.66
C GLY A 99 -7.47 -21.85 32.01
N SER A 100 -8.54 -21.86 32.80
CA SER A 100 -9.16 -20.64 33.35
C SER A 100 -8.14 -19.82 34.14
N GLY A 101 -8.10 -18.51 33.91
CA GLY A 101 -7.19 -17.58 34.59
C GLY A 101 -5.82 -17.37 33.93
N ASN A 102 -5.51 -18.07 32.83
CA ASN A 102 -4.27 -17.84 32.10
C ASN A 102 -4.31 -16.59 31.22
N PRO A 103 -3.17 -15.90 31.03
CA PRO A 103 -3.10 -14.72 30.19
C PRO A 103 -3.52 -15.05 28.75
N GLN A 104 -4.37 -14.19 28.21
CA GLN A 104 -4.84 -14.32 26.83
C GLN A 104 -3.66 -14.27 25.86
N MET A 105 -3.75 -15.11 24.83
CA MET A 105 -2.74 -15.21 23.79
C MET A 105 -2.55 -13.85 23.11
N THR A 106 -1.32 -13.33 23.06
CA THR A 106 -1.03 -12.04 22.45
C THR A 106 -1.45 -12.05 20.98
N GLN A 107 -2.38 -11.17 20.62
CA GLN A 107 -2.73 -10.91 19.24
C GLN A 107 -1.73 -9.89 18.67
N VAL A 108 -1.18 -10.18 17.50
CA VAL A 108 -0.34 -9.24 16.77
C VAL A 108 -1.20 -8.60 15.69
N PRO A 109 -1.34 -7.26 15.67
CA PRO A 109 -2.09 -6.60 14.61
C PRO A 109 -1.33 -6.75 13.29
N GLN A 110 -2.04 -7.18 12.25
CA GLN A 110 -1.59 -7.10 10.87
C GLN A 110 -2.30 -5.95 10.20
N TYR A 111 -1.52 -5.09 9.54
CA TYR A 111 -2.06 -3.93 8.84
C TYR A 111 -2.20 -4.25 7.35
N TYR A 112 -3.27 -3.75 6.74
CA TYR A 112 -3.50 -3.94 5.32
C TYR A 112 -2.82 -2.87 4.48
N TYR A 113 -2.25 -3.30 3.37
CA TYR A 113 -1.66 -2.47 2.35
C TYR A 113 -2.32 -2.78 1.01
N ARG A 114 -2.57 -1.76 0.21
CA ARG A 114 -3.11 -1.87 -1.14
C ARG A 114 -2.04 -1.46 -2.13
N VAL A 115 -1.65 -2.39 -2.99
CA VAL A 115 -0.83 -2.11 -4.17
C VAL A 115 -1.78 -1.87 -5.33
N THR A 116 -1.67 -0.69 -5.95
CA THR A 116 -2.42 -0.38 -7.17
C THR A 116 -1.45 -0.28 -8.33
N SER A 117 -1.63 -1.13 -9.33
CA SER A 117 -0.82 -1.15 -10.55
C SER A 117 -1.64 -0.61 -11.71
N ARG A 118 -1.10 0.38 -12.42
CA ARG A 118 -1.61 0.88 -13.69
C ARG A 118 -0.75 0.30 -14.81
N ILE A 119 -1.39 -0.44 -15.71
CA ILE A 119 -0.77 -1.02 -16.90
C ILE A 119 -1.31 -0.28 -18.12
N ALA A 120 -0.42 0.41 -18.84
CA ALA A 120 -0.74 1.03 -20.11
C ALA A 120 -0.05 0.27 -21.24
N GLY A 121 -0.87 -0.30 -22.13
CA GLY A 121 -0.41 -1.06 -23.28
C GLY A 121 -0.17 -0.19 -24.53
N PRO A 122 0.50 -0.74 -25.56
CA PRO A 122 0.91 0.01 -26.75
C PRO A 122 -0.24 0.49 -27.63
N ARG A 123 -1.49 0.05 -27.36
CA ARG A 123 -2.71 0.44 -28.08
C ARG A 123 -3.64 1.32 -27.24
N ASN A 124 -3.08 2.05 -26.26
CA ASN A 124 -3.83 2.89 -25.33
C ASN A 124 -4.86 2.12 -24.48
N THR A 125 -4.64 0.82 -24.26
CA THR A 125 -5.41 0.04 -23.29
C THR A 125 -4.86 0.31 -21.90
N VAL A 126 -5.72 0.72 -20.97
CA VAL A 126 -5.34 0.96 -19.57
C VAL A 126 -6.06 -0.02 -18.68
N SER A 127 -5.34 -0.63 -17.74
CA SER A 127 -5.90 -1.52 -16.73
C SER A 127 -5.37 -1.17 -15.35
N TYR A 128 -6.25 -1.21 -14.36
CA TYR A 128 -5.93 -1.00 -12.95
C TYR A 128 -6.15 -2.30 -12.18
N ILE A 129 -5.10 -2.77 -11.52
CA ILE A 129 -5.15 -3.96 -10.67
C ILE A 129 -4.88 -3.55 -9.24
N GLN A 130 -5.73 -3.98 -8.32
CA GLN A 130 -5.56 -3.74 -6.89
C GLN A 130 -5.34 -5.05 -6.16
N THR A 131 -4.29 -5.09 -5.35
CA THR A 131 -3.98 -6.24 -4.50
C THR A 131 -3.86 -5.77 -3.06
N ILE A 132 -4.57 -6.45 -2.17
CA ILE A 132 -4.51 -6.19 -0.73
C ILE A 132 -3.65 -7.26 -0.08
N VAL A 133 -2.64 -6.83 0.69
CA VAL A 133 -1.74 -7.70 1.44
C VAL A 133 -1.77 -7.32 2.93
N ALA A 134 -1.59 -8.30 3.81
CA ALA A 134 -1.49 -8.11 5.24
C ALA A 134 -0.03 -8.32 5.69
N ARG A 135 0.46 -7.46 6.57
CA ARG A 135 1.80 -7.60 7.17
C ARG A 135 1.79 -7.22 8.64
#